data_AF-A0A9W7JD55-F1
#
_entry.id   AF-A0A9W7JD55-F1
#
_cell.length_a   1.000
_cell.length_b   1.000
_cell.length_c   1.000
_cell.angle_alpha   90.00
_cell.angle_beta   90.00
_cell.angle_gamma   90.00
#
_symmetry.space_group_name_H-M   'P 1'
#
loop_
_entity.id
_entity.type
_entity.pdbx_description
1 polymer ?
#
loop_
_entity_poly.entity_id
_entity_poly.type
_entity_poly.pdbx_seq_one_letter_code
_entity_poly.pdbx_strand_id
1 'polypeptide(L)'
;MEILSSNPIAAMIPIVLLLLLATTPTSGLTTKELDAALLSLRSRGYTLFPNVIETSDLKIRLLKSQNSSIFTMFAPSNSLLFSLDLLSSARLYTVSLFLHVSSHFLSSSNLIALSCPAFIDTLLPNRQLFVERTMFTRNGTVLEIVAIDRVVVSVPDLFIRSHIAVHGLDGILKYWPLVGEGSDINITIAEPPRFSCRNSPANSLGNLIGSSDILISCPLFIVAGAIIYWVRY
;
A
#
# COMPACT_ATOMS: atom_id res chain seq x y z
N MET A 1 -3.84 -67.98 -3.44
CA MET A 1 -3.10 -66.90 -4.12
C MET A 1 -4.10 -66.24 -5.05
N GLU A 2 -4.90 -65.31 -4.52
CA GLU A 2 -5.92 -64.62 -5.32
C GLU A 2 -5.30 -63.39 -5.94
N ILE A 3 -5.30 -63.36 -7.27
CA ILE A 3 -4.76 -62.27 -8.08
C ILE A 3 -5.88 -61.24 -8.19
N LEU A 4 -5.77 -60.14 -7.43
CA LEU A 4 -6.65 -58.99 -7.58
C LEU A 4 -6.50 -58.44 -9.01
N SER A 5 -7.53 -58.63 -9.83
CA SER A 5 -7.69 -57.93 -11.10
C SER A 5 -7.95 -56.45 -10.82
N SER A 6 -6.90 -55.63 -10.88
CA SER A 6 -7.00 -54.19 -10.69
C SER A 6 -7.43 -53.54 -12.01
N ASN A 7 -8.73 -53.27 -12.16
CA ASN A 7 -9.22 -52.44 -13.26
C ASN A 7 -8.71 -51.00 -13.07
N PRO A 8 -7.83 -50.48 -13.95
CA PRO A 8 -7.21 -49.17 -13.75
C PRO A 8 -8.24 -48.03 -13.75
N ILE A 9 -9.39 -48.23 -14.40
CA ILE A 9 -10.49 -47.28 -14.44
C ILE A 9 -11.17 -47.12 -13.06
N ALA A 10 -11.32 -48.22 -12.31
CA ALA A 10 -11.96 -48.20 -10.99
C ALA A 10 -11.08 -47.49 -9.93
N ALA A 11 -9.76 -47.51 -10.10
CA ALA A 11 -8.82 -46.78 -9.25
C ALA A 11 -8.75 -45.26 -9.56
N MET A 12 -9.13 -44.85 -10.78
CA MET A 12 -9.13 -43.43 -11.18
C MET A 12 -10.32 -42.66 -10.60
N ILE A 13 -11.47 -43.31 -10.39
CA ILE A 13 -12.68 -42.68 -9.82
C ILE A 13 -12.43 -42.08 -8.42
N PRO A 14 -11.84 -42.79 -7.44
CA PRO A 14 -11.57 -42.21 -6.13
C PRO A 14 -10.49 -41.11 -6.18
N ILE A 15 -9.53 -41.19 -7.11
CA ILE A 15 -8.49 -40.16 -7.28
C ILE A 15 -9.08 -38.87 -7.87
N VAL A 16 -9.93 -38.98 -8.90
CA VAL A 16 -10.64 -37.85 -9.49
C VAL A 16 -11.61 -37.24 -8.48
N LEU A 17 -12.31 -38.06 -7.69
CA LEU A 17 -13.19 -37.59 -6.63
C LEU A 17 -12.39 -36.88 -5.52
N LEU A 18 -11.24 -37.40 -5.11
CA LEU A 18 -10.35 -36.77 -4.14
C LEU A 18 -9.77 -35.44 -4.66
N LEU A 19 -9.44 -35.35 -5.96
CA LEU A 19 -9.01 -34.12 -6.62
C LEU A 19 -10.14 -33.09 -6.74
N LEU A 20 -11.38 -33.51 -6.97
CA LEU A 20 -12.55 -32.62 -6.95
C LEU A 20 -12.89 -32.12 -5.54
N LEU A 21 -12.66 -32.94 -4.50
CA LEU A 21 -12.85 -32.51 -3.10
C LEU A 21 -11.72 -31.59 -2.61
N ALA A 22 -10.56 -31.60 -3.27
CA ALA A 22 -9.42 -30.76 -2.93
C ALA A 22 -9.50 -29.32 -3.49
N THR A 23 -10.58 -28.95 -4.21
CA THR A 23 -10.78 -27.56 -4.63
C THR A 23 -11.24 -26.73 -3.45
N THR A 24 -10.31 -26.20 -2.66
CA THR A 24 -10.62 -25.11 -1.74
C THR A 24 -11.08 -23.92 -2.58
N PRO A 25 -12.27 -23.33 -2.33
CA PRO A 25 -12.63 -22.09 -2.98
C PRO A 25 -11.62 -21.04 -2.54
N THR A 26 -10.69 -20.67 -3.43
CA THR A 26 -9.89 -19.44 -3.26
C THR A 26 -10.90 -18.31 -3.31
N SER A 27 -11.30 -17.80 -2.14
CA SER A 27 -12.19 -16.65 -2.04
C SER A 27 -11.53 -15.52 -2.80
N GLY A 28 -12.11 -15.04 -3.90
CA GLY A 28 -11.61 -13.84 -4.57
C GLY A 28 -12.01 -12.58 -3.78
N LEU A 29 -11.41 -11.45 -4.13
CA LEU A 29 -11.90 -10.16 -3.67
C LEU A 29 -13.40 -10.03 -3.94
N THR A 30 -14.15 -9.68 -2.90
CA THR A 30 -15.59 -9.42 -3.02
C THR A 30 -15.85 -7.92 -3.09
N THR A 31 -16.92 -7.52 -3.79
CA THR A 31 -17.42 -6.14 -3.76
C THR A 31 -17.66 -5.66 -2.32
N LYS A 32 -18.16 -6.55 -1.46
CA LYS A 32 -18.38 -6.30 -0.03
C LYS A 32 -17.09 -5.94 0.72
N GLU A 33 -15.98 -6.59 0.40
CA GLU A 33 -14.69 -6.30 1.03
C GLU A 33 -14.15 -4.94 0.57
N LEU A 34 -14.27 -4.63 -0.72
CA LEU A 34 -13.96 -3.30 -1.24
C LEU A 34 -14.83 -2.23 -0.56
N ASP A 35 -16.15 -2.42 -0.50
CA ASP A 35 -17.08 -1.48 0.14
C ASP A 35 -16.74 -1.26 1.62
N ALA A 36 -16.34 -2.32 2.34
CA ALA A 36 -15.88 -2.22 3.72
C ALA A 36 -14.57 -1.41 3.85
N ALA A 37 -13.64 -1.55 2.91
CA ALA A 37 -12.41 -0.77 2.87
C ALA A 37 -12.72 0.73 2.62
N LEU A 38 -13.60 1.01 1.66
CA LEU A 38 -14.04 2.37 1.34
C LEU A 38 -14.79 3.03 2.50
N LEU A 39 -15.62 2.27 3.24
CA LEU A 39 -16.29 2.74 4.44
C LEU A 39 -15.29 3.05 5.57
N SER A 40 -14.27 2.20 5.77
CA SER A 40 -13.20 2.44 6.75
C SER A 40 -12.46 3.75 6.45
N LEU A 41 -12.08 3.97 5.19
CA LEU A 41 -11.45 5.22 4.74
C LEU A 41 -12.31 6.45 5.08
N ARG A 42 -13.61 6.43 4.74
CA ARG A 42 -14.55 7.51 5.05
C ARG A 42 -14.62 7.79 6.55
N SER A 43 -14.74 6.74 7.37
CA SER A 43 -14.84 6.87 8.83
C SER A 43 -13.60 7.46 9.49
N ARG A 44 -12.45 7.41 8.80
CA ARG A 44 -11.16 7.91 9.28
C ARG A 44 -10.72 9.21 8.61
N GLY A 45 -11.64 9.89 7.91
CA GLY A 45 -11.40 11.22 7.34
C GLY A 45 -10.82 11.22 5.92
N TYR A 46 -10.66 10.06 5.28
CA TYR A 46 -10.23 9.94 3.88
C TYR A 46 -11.47 9.82 2.99
N THR A 47 -12.31 10.86 2.90
CA THR A 47 -13.60 10.79 2.19
C THR A 47 -13.47 10.96 0.68
N LEU A 48 -12.47 11.72 0.20
CA LEU A 48 -12.33 11.99 -1.23
C LEU A 48 -11.77 10.79 -1.99
N PHE A 49 -10.82 10.05 -1.42
CA PHE A 49 -10.19 8.92 -2.10
C PHE A 49 -11.18 7.78 -2.43
N PRO A 50 -12.08 7.35 -1.52
CA PRO A 50 -13.19 6.46 -1.83
C PRO A 50 -14.13 6.96 -2.91
N ASN A 51 -14.49 8.26 -2.88
CA ASN A 51 -15.38 8.82 -3.89
C ASN A 51 -14.77 8.74 -5.28
N VAL A 52 -13.48 9.03 -5.38
CA VAL A 52 -12.73 8.97 -6.64
C VAL A 52 -12.56 7.54 -7.12
N ILE A 53 -12.38 6.57 -6.23
CA ILE A 53 -12.41 5.14 -6.60
C ILE A 53 -13.78 4.79 -7.18
N GLU A 54 -14.87 5.19 -6.51
CA GLU A 54 -16.24 4.86 -6.93
C GLU A 54 -16.65 5.49 -8.27
N THR A 55 -16.12 6.65 -8.62
CA THR A 55 -16.49 7.40 -9.82
C THR A 55 -15.53 7.20 -11.00
N SER A 56 -14.40 6.51 -10.81
CA SER A 56 -13.39 6.30 -11.86
C SER A 56 -13.30 4.84 -12.31
N ASP A 57 -12.60 4.64 -13.42
CA ASP A 57 -12.26 3.31 -13.95
C ASP A 57 -11.39 2.48 -12.98
N LEU A 58 -10.86 3.09 -11.92
CA LEU A 58 -10.09 2.39 -10.90
C LEU A 58 -10.94 1.30 -10.22
N LYS A 59 -12.20 1.57 -9.85
CA LYS A 59 -13.09 0.54 -9.26
C LYS A 59 -13.25 -0.66 -10.18
N ILE A 60 -13.44 -0.41 -11.47
CA ILE A 60 -13.55 -1.49 -12.45
C ILE A 60 -12.24 -2.29 -12.51
N ARG A 61 -11.08 -1.62 -12.50
CA ARG A 61 -9.77 -2.31 -12.50
C ARG A 61 -9.54 -3.15 -11.24
N LEU A 62 -9.92 -2.64 -10.06
CA LEU A 62 -9.82 -3.37 -8.78
C LEU A 62 -10.67 -4.66 -8.80
N LEU A 63 -11.85 -4.60 -9.41
CA LEU A 63 -12.79 -5.73 -9.49
C LEU A 63 -12.55 -6.68 -10.67
N LYS A 64 -11.93 -6.22 -11.76
CA LYS A 64 -11.70 -7.02 -12.98
C LYS A 64 -10.47 -7.93 -12.92
N SER A 65 -9.56 -7.75 -11.97
CA SER A 65 -8.40 -8.64 -11.85
C SER A 65 -8.87 -10.06 -11.53
N GLN A 66 -8.84 -10.94 -12.54
CA GLN A 66 -9.42 -12.28 -12.49
C GLN A 66 -8.77 -13.12 -11.37
N ASN A 67 -9.63 -13.72 -10.53
CA ASN A 67 -9.33 -14.71 -9.49
C ASN A 67 -8.29 -14.25 -8.45
N SER A 68 -8.78 -13.81 -7.29
CA SER A 68 -7.95 -13.43 -6.14
C SER A 68 -7.12 -12.16 -6.35
N SER A 69 -7.77 -11.09 -6.82
CA SER A 69 -7.12 -9.77 -6.85
C SER A 69 -6.78 -9.33 -5.44
N ILE A 70 -5.48 -9.27 -5.14
CA ILE A 70 -4.99 -8.81 -3.85
C ILE A 70 -4.24 -7.52 -4.10
N PHE A 71 -4.56 -6.48 -3.35
CA PHE A 71 -3.94 -5.18 -3.54
C PHE A 71 -3.77 -4.41 -2.23
N THR A 72 -2.92 -3.39 -2.33
CA THR A 72 -2.70 -2.42 -1.27
C THR A 72 -3.02 -1.03 -1.79
N MET A 73 -3.85 -0.29 -1.06
CA MET A 73 -4.16 1.11 -1.37
C MET A 73 -3.37 2.05 -0.46
N PHE A 74 -2.73 3.05 -1.06
CA PHE A 74 -2.02 4.10 -0.36
C PHE A 74 -2.84 5.39 -0.43
N ALA A 75 -3.67 5.64 0.59
CA ALA A 75 -4.65 6.72 0.59
C ALA A 75 -4.01 8.08 0.95
N PRO A 76 -4.02 9.07 0.05
CA PRO A 76 -3.60 10.44 0.38
C PRO A 76 -4.67 11.15 1.21
N SER A 77 -4.29 12.19 1.95
CA SER A 77 -5.25 13.05 2.64
C SER A 77 -6.16 13.80 1.65
N ASN A 78 -7.36 14.20 2.11
CA ASN A 78 -8.33 14.89 1.25
C ASN A 78 -7.76 16.18 0.64
N SER A 79 -7.01 16.97 1.41
CA SER A 79 -6.45 18.24 0.93
C SER A 79 -5.49 18.00 -0.25
N LEU A 80 -4.62 16.99 -0.14
CA LEU A 80 -3.66 16.66 -1.18
C LEU A 80 -4.34 16.10 -2.43
N LEU A 81 -5.35 15.24 -2.26
CA LEU A 81 -6.11 14.68 -3.39
C LEU A 81 -6.89 15.77 -4.13
N PHE A 82 -7.46 16.73 -3.39
CA PHE A 82 -8.13 17.90 -3.96
C PHE A 82 -7.15 18.80 -4.74
N SER A 83 -5.96 19.08 -4.18
CA SER A 83 -4.93 19.83 -4.89
C SER A 83 -4.46 19.13 -6.16
N LEU A 84 -4.36 17.79 -6.15
CA LEU A 84 -3.98 17.03 -7.35
C LEU A 84 -5.01 17.20 -8.47
N ASP A 85 -6.30 17.16 -8.16
CA ASP A 85 -7.39 17.37 -9.12
C ASP A 85 -7.33 18.76 -9.76
N LEU A 86 -7.11 19.80 -8.96
CA LEU A 86 -6.99 21.19 -9.46
C LEU A 86 -5.75 21.42 -10.34
N LEU A 87 -4.65 20.72 -10.07
CA LEU A 87 -3.35 20.95 -10.71
C LEU A 87 -3.05 19.97 -11.85
N SER A 88 -3.94 19.02 -12.15
CA SER A 88 -3.70 17.97 -13.13
C SER A 88 -4.75 18.00 -14.23
N SER A 89 -4.35 17.64 -15.45
CA SER A 89 -5.36 17.26 -16.45
C SER A 89 -6.07 15.96 -16.01
N ALA A 90 -7.29 15.74 -16.50
CA ALA A 90 -8.06 14.53 -16.18
C ALA A 90 -7.26 13.23 -16.43
N ARG A 91 -6.44 13.20 -17.49
CA ARG A 91 -5.55 12.06 -17.79
C ARG A 91 -4.48 11.88 -16.73
N LEU A 92 -3.77 12.94 -16.34
CA LEU A 92 -2.71 12.88 -15.32
C LEU A 92 -3.27 12.56 -13.94
N TYR A 93 -4.46 13.07 -13.63
CA TYR A 93 -5.20 12.74 -12.43
C TYR A 93 -5.46 11.23 -12.37
N THR A 94 -6.08 10.67 -13.42
CA THR A 94 -6.42 9.24 -13.51
C THR A 94 -5.19 8.35 -13.42
N VAL A 95 -4.11 8.69 -14.13
CA VAL A 95 -2.84 7.97 -14.08
C VAL A 95 -2.23 8.00 -12.68
N SER A 96 -2.30 9.14 -11.99
CA SER A 96 -1.80 9.26 -10.62
C SER A 96 -2.61 8.40 -9.64
N LEU A 97 -3.94 8.27 -9.82
CA LEU A 97 -4.75 7.37 -9.00
C LEU A 97 -4.31 5.90 -9.09
N PHE A 98 -3.89 5.45 -10.27
CA PHE A 98 -3.38 4.08 -10.44
C PHE A 98 -2.04 3.84 -9.73
N LEU A 99 -1.23 4.88 -9.47
CA LEU A 99 -0.02 4.76 -8.65
C LEU A 99 -0.34 4.51 -7.18
N HIS A 100 -1.49 4.99 -6.70
CA HIS A 100 -1.92 4.79 -5.32
C HIS A 100 -2.38 3.37 -5.00
N VAL A 101 -2.28 2.43 -5.95
CA VAL A 101 -2.65 1.03 -5.73
C VAL A 101 -1.53 0.11 -6.18
N SER A 102 -1.09 -0.77 -5.28
CA SER A 102 -0.19 -1.87 -5.58
C SER A 102 -0.95 -3.15 -5.92
N SER A 103 -0.41 -3.93 -6.85
CA SER A 103 -0.88 -5.26 -7.23
C SER A 103 -0.52 -6.37 -6.21
N HIS A 104 -0.07 -6.01 -5.01
CA HIS A 104 0.38 -6.94 -3.97
C HIS A 104 -0.29 -6.65 -2.62
N PHE A 105 -0.42 -7.68 -1.78
CA PHE A 105 -0.76 -7.51 -0.37
C PHE A 105 0.47 -7.02 0.41
N LEU A 106 0.35 -5.87 1.06
CA LEU A 106 1.42 -5.31 1.86
C LEU A 106 0.79 -4.78 3.13
N SER A 107 0.88 -5.54 4.23
CA SER A 107 0.67 -4.96 5.56
C SER A 107 1.87 -4.11 5.97
N SER A 108 1.76 -3.34 7.05
CA SER A 108 2.88 -2.60 7.63
C SER A 108 4.08 -3.51 7.94
N SER A 109 3.80 -4.70 8.47
CA SER A 109 4.82 -5.72 8.73
C SER A 109 5.47 -6.24 7.45
N ASN A 110 4.70 -6.38 6.37
CA ASN A 110 5.28 -6.76 5.07
C ASN A 110 6.17 -5.66 4.51
N LEU A 111 5.72 -4.39 4.55
CA LEU A 111 6.50 -3.23 4.10
C LEU A 111 7.85 -3.13 4.84
N ILE A 112 7.83 -3.37 6.15
CA ILE A 112 9.04 -3.42 6.99
C ILE A 112 9.92 -4.62 6.65
N ALA A 113 9.34 -5.76 6.28
CA ALA A 113 10.08 -6.99 5.99
C ALA A 113 10.66 -7.09 4.57
N LEU A 114 10.37 -6.15 3.66
CA LEU A 114 10.87 -6.19 2.28
C LEU A 114 12.41 -6.20 2.23
N SER A 115 13.02 -6.80 1.20
CA SER A 115 14.47 -6.71 1.00
C SER A 115 14.91 -5.28 0.66
N CYS A 116 16.19 -4.91 0.86
CA CYS A 116 16.70 -3.60 0.42
C CYS A 116 17.66 -3.78 -0.77
N PRO A 117 17.48 -3.07 -1.89
CA PRO A 117 16.39 -2.14 -2.21
C PRO A 117 15.04 -2.86 -2.43
N ALA A 118 13.93 -2.15 -2.22
CA ALA A 118 12.57 -2.66 -2.44
C ALA A 118 11.79 -1.78 -3.41
N PHE A 119 11.09 -2.46 -4.32
CA PHE A 119 10.21 -1.85 -5.30
C PHE A 119 8.86 -2.57 -5.27
N ILE A 120 7.79 -1.80 -5.44
CA ILE A 120 6.41 -2.30 -5.41
C ILE A 120 5.77 -1.98 -6.76
N ASP A 121 5.27 -2.99 -7.46
CA ASP A 121 4.47 -2.79 -8.66
C ASP A 121 3.12 -2.11 -8.34
N THR A 122 2.71 -1.21 -9.23
CA THR A 122 1.42 -0.51 -9.16
C THR A 122 0.41 -1.04 -10.19
N LEU A 123 -0.85 -0.61 -10.06
CA LEU A 123 -1.86 -0.82 -11.10
C LEU A 123 -1.63 0.06 -12.35
N LEU A 124 -0.66 0.97 -12.33
CA LEU A 124 -0.20 1.67 -13.52
C LEU A 124 0.88 0.81 -14.20
N PRO A 125 0.66 0.34 -15.44
CA PRO A 125 1.62 -0.55 -16.11
C PRO A 125 3.03 0.03 -16.17
N ASN A 126 4.03 -0.83 -15.95
CA ASN A 126 5.45 -0.50 -15.99
C ASN A 126 5.87 0.60 -14.99
N ARG A 127 5.13 0.75 -13.89
CA ARG A 127 5.47 1.69 -12.81
C ARG A 127 5.58 0.96 -11.48
N GLN A 128 6.74 1.17 -10.87
CA GLN A 128 7.12 0.68 -9.55
C GLN A 128 7.36 1.86 -8.63
N LEU A 129 7.00 1.69 -7.36
CA LEU A 129 7.26 2.63 -6.29
C LEU A 129 8.44 2.12 -5.46
N PHE A 130 9.37 3.01 -5.14
CA PHE A 130 10.48 2.69 -4.26
C PHE A 130 10.06 2.72 -2.79
N VAL A 131 10.53 1.75 -2.01
CA VAL A 131 10.25 1.68 -0.56
C VAL A 131 11.49 2.11 0.22
N GLU A 132 11.33 3.20 0.93
CA GLU A 132 12.32 3.77 1.85
C GLU A 132 11.98 3.37 3.29
N ARG A 133 12.99 2.96 4.04
CA ARG A 133 12.89 2.68 5.47
C ARG A 133 13.96 3.46 6.20
N THR A 134 13.52 4.22 7.20
CA THR A 134 14.41 5.04 8.03
C THR A 134 14.17 4.72 9.49
N MET A 135 15.25 4.42 10.21
CA MET A 135 15.23 4.27 11.66
C MET A 135 15.48 5.63 12.31
N PHE A 136 14.60 6.03 13.22
CA PHE A 136 14.75 7.25 14.01
C PHE A 136 14.64 6.93 15.51
N THR A 137 15.54 7.49 16.32
CA THR A 137 15.47 7.32 17.77
C THR A 137 14.84 8.55 18.40
N ARG A 138 13.69 8.38 19.06
CA ARG A 138 13.02 9.43 19.83
C ARG A 138 12.91 9.01 21.28
N ASN A 139 13.48 9.79 22.20
CA ASN A 139 13.42 9.53 23.64
C ASN A 139 13.86 8.09 24.01
N GLY A 140 14.91 7.57 23.36
CA GLY A 140 15.42 6.21 23.58
C GLY A 140 14.60 5.09 22.91
N THR A 141 13.48 5.41 22.25
CA THR A 141 12.69 4.45 21.47
C THR A 141 13.11 4.51 20.00
N VAL A 142 13.47 3.37 19.41
CA VAL A 142 13.73 3.25 17.97
C VAL A 142 12.39 3.09 17.25
N LEU A 143 12.10 4.00 16.33
CA LEU A 143 10.92 3.98 15.47
C LEU A 143 11.38 3.76 14.03
N GLU A 144 10.71 2.87 13.33
CA GLU A 144 10.90 2.67 11.90
C GLU A 144 9.83 3.43 11.13
N ILE A 145 10.27 4.28 10.20
CA ILE A 145 9.42 5.05 9.31
C ILE A 145 9.53 4.45 7.92
N VAL A 146 8.39 4.09 7.34
CA VAL A 146 8.27 3.64 5.95
C VAL A 146 7.81 4.80 5.09
N ALA A 147 8.46 5.00 3.95
CA ALA A 147 8.01 5.91 2.90
C ALA A 147 7.96 5.19 1.54
N ILE A 148 6.98 5.57 0.73
CA ILE A 148 6.75 5.05 -0.62
C ILE A 148 7.00 6.20 -1.59
N ASP A 149 8.02 6.10 -2.44
CA ASP A 149 8.50 7.21 -3.29
C ASP A 149 8.63 8.53 -2.51
N ARG A 150 9.32 8.48 -1.35
CA ARG A 150 9.52 9.61 -0.42
C ARG A 150 8.25 10.13 0.28
N VAL A 151 7.10 9.51 0.05
CA VAL A 151 5.86 9.83 0.76
C VAL A 151 5.71 8.94 1.98
N VAL A 152 5.70 9.55 3.17
CA VAL A 152 5.61 8.81 4.44
C VAL A 152 4.26 8.09 4.57
N VAL A 153 4.31 6.82 4.98
CA VAL A 153 3.14 6.08 5.45
C VAL A 153 2.83 6.53 6.88
N SER A 154 1.84 7.42 7.02
CA SER A 154 1.51 8.04 8.31
C SER A 154 0.50 7.26 9.13
N VAL A 155 -0.38 6.51 8.47
CA VAL A 155 -1.36 5.65 9.14
C VAL A 155 -1.23 4.23 8.59
N PRO A 156 -0.37 3.39 9.18
CA PRO A 156 -0.25 2.00 8.75
C PRO A 156 -1.55 1.24 9.04
N ASP A 157 -1.84 0.23 8.21
CA ASP A 157 -2.93 -0.74 8.41
C ASP A 157 -4.30 -0.11 8.70
N LEU A 158 -4.62 1.00 8.01
CA LEU A 158 -5.89 1.72 8.09
C LEU A 158 -7.10 0.77 7.86
N PHE A 159 -6.90 -0.24 7.02
CA PHE A 159 -7.80 -1.35 6.83
C PHE A 159 -6.99 -2.58 6.40
N ILE A 160 -7.29 -3.74 6.98
CA ILE A 160 -6.71 -5.02 6.59
C ILE A 160 -7.83 -6.08 6.55
N ARG A 161 -7.90 -6.78 5.41
CA ARG A 161 -8.65 -8.04 5.23
C ARG A 161 -7.89 -8.96 4.27
N SER A 162 -8.49 -10.08 3.91
CA SER A 162 -7.84 -11.15 3.13
C SER A 162 -7.25 -10.69 1.80
N HIS A 163 -7.85 -9.70 1.14
CA HIS A 163 -7.45 -9.25 -0.20
C HIS A 163 -7.06 -7.77 -0.27
N ILE A 164 -7.32 -7.00 0.79
CA ILE A 164 -7.07 -5.56 0.79
C ILE A 164 -6.28 -5.17 2.02
N ALA A 165 -5.16 -4.48 1.79
CA ALA A 165 -4.54 -3.62 2.77
C ALA A 165 -4.72 -2.15 2.37
N VAL A 166 -4.85 -1.26 3.35
CA VAL A 166 -4.92 0.19 3.13
C VAL A 166 -4.01 0.88 4.12
N HIS A 167 -3.21 1.81 3.62
CA HIS A 167 -2.38 2.71 4.43
C HIS A 167 -2.74 4.16 4.13
N GLY A 168 -2.72 5.00 5.16
CA GLY A 168 -2.76 6.45 5.00
C GLY A 168 -1.38 7.02 4.69
N LEU A 169 -1.32 7.97 3.77
CA LEU A 169 -0.12 8.71 3.40
C LEU A 169 -0.14 10.13 3.98
N ASP A 170 1.04 10.65 4.34
CA ASP A 170 1.31 12.07 4.61
C ASP A 170 1.91 12.76 3.37
N GLY A 171 1.25 12.53 2.23
CA GLY A 171 1.69 13.01 0.93
C GLY A 171 0.84 12.40 -0.17
N ILE A 172 1.27 12.59 -1.41
CA ILE A 172 0.56 12.11 -2.59
C ILE A 172 1.54 11.54 -3.61
N LEU A 173 1.18 10.39 -4.18
CA LEU A 173 1.95 9.74 -5.23
C LEU A 173 1.52 10.35 -6.55
N LYS A 174 2.42 11.11 -7.17
CA LYS A 174 2.11 11.84 -8.40
C LYS A 174 2.87 11.22 -9.57
N TYR A 175 2.15 11.00 -10.67
CA TYR A 175 2.81 10.64 -11.92
C TYR A 175 3.59 11.82 -12.45
N TRP A 176 4.90 11.65 -12.63
CA TRP A 176 5.71 12.57 -13.42
C TRP A 176 5.95 11.96 -14.79
N PRO A 177 5.42 12.54 -15.88
CA PRO A 177 5.83 12.15 -17.21
C PRO A 177 7.36 12.34 -17.30
N LEU A 178 8.08 11.26 -17.62
CA LEU A 178 9.45 11.43 -18.08
C LEU A 178 9.37 12.31 -19.32
N VAL A 179 9.98 13.49 -19.25
CA VAL A 179 9.95 14.53 -20.28
C VAL A 179 10.23 13.90 -21.64
N GLY A 180 9.25 13.97 -22.54
CA GLY A 180 9.35 13.34 -23.85
C GLY A 180 8.12 13.46 -24.75
N GLU A 181 7.08 14.20 -24.35
CA GLU A 181 5.96 14.48 -25.24
C GLU A 181 5.49 15.93 -25.05
N GLY A 182 6.17 16.82 -25.79
CA GLY A 182 5.67 18.12 -26.24
C GLY A 182 5.24 19.13 -25.17
N SER A 183 6.18 19.77 -24.47
CA SER A 183 6.06 21.20 -24.16
C SER A 183 7.42 21.78 -23.77
N ASP A 184 7.74 22.93 -24.37
CA ASP A 184 8.97 23.68 -24.19
C ASP A 184 9.05 24.27 -22.78
N ILE A 185 9.43 23.45 -21.81
CA ILE A 185 9.75 23.91 -20.46
C ILE A 185 11.11 23.34 -20.07
N ASN A 186 12.08 24.23 -19.97
CA ASN A 186 13.45 23.93 -19.57
C ASN A 186 13.46 23.59 -18.07
N ILE A 187 13.05 22.36 -17.73
CA ILE A 187 13.06 21.85 -16.36
C ILE A 187 14.40 21.17 -16.14
N THR A 188 15.19 21.75 -15.23
CA THR A 188 16.42 21.17 -14.71
C THR A 188 16.17 19.71 -14.33
N ILE A 189 16.93 18.81 -14.97
CA ILE A 189 16.89 17.37 -14.71
C ILE A 189 17.20 17.17 -13.23
N ALA A 190 16.17 16.88 -12.43
CA ALA A 190 16.37 16.40 -11.07
C ALA A 190 17.07 15.04 -11.19
N GLU A 191 18.28 14.95 -10.62
CA GLU A 191 19.04 13.71 -10.54
C GLU A 191 18.13 12.62 -9.94
N PRO A 192 18.11 11.38 -10.48
CA PRO A 192 17.32 10.31 -9.91
C PRO A 192 17.66 10.18 -8.42
N PRO A 193 16.66 10.06 -7.55
CA PRO A 193 16.88 10.04 -6.11
C PRO A 193 17.90 8.96 -5.73
N ARG A 194 19.01 9.37 -5.08
CA ARG A 194 20.00 8.43 -4.55
C ARG A 194 19.34 7.60 -3.45
N PHE A 195 19.18 6.31 -3.70
CA PHE A 195 18.56 5.35 -2.80
C PHE A 195 19.55 4.98 -1.69
N SER A 196 19.20 5.25 -0.43
CA SER A 196 20.05 4.90 0.72
C SER A 196 19.33 3.89 1.62
N CYS A 197 19.75 2.63 1.53
CA CYS A 197 19.44 1.60 2.53
C CYS A 197 20.30 1.88 3.78
N ARG A 198 19.87 2.74 4.71
CA ARG A 198 20.66 3.00 5.93
C ARG A 198 20.27 2.02 7.03
N ASN A 199 20.92 0.86 7.03
CA ASN A 199 20.91 -0.07 8.16
C ASN A 199 22.12 0.24 9.06
N SER A 200 21.96 1.00 10.15
CA SER A 200 22.76 0.85 11.39
C SER A 200 22.40 1.86 12.48
N PRO A 201 22.21 1.41 13.72
CA PRO A 201 22.54 2.18 14.91
C PRO A 201 23.94 1.77 15.39
N ALA A 202 24.99 2.45 14.91
CA ALA A 202 26.32 2.37 15.52
C ALA A 202 27.17 3.59 15.14
N ASN A 203 27.40 4.44 16.15
CA ASN A 203 28.58 5.31 16.32
C ASN A 203 28.89 6.36 15.23
N SER A 204 28.47 7.60 15.47
CA SER A 204 29.36 8.75 15.24
C SER A 204 29.14 9.82 16.30
N LEU A 205 29.86 9.67 17.41
CA LEU A 205 30.22 10.78 18.29
C LEU A 205 31.10 11.72 17.46
N GLY A 206 30.63 12.94 17.16
CA GLY A 206 31.44 13.92 16.47
C GLY A 206 30.67 15.06 15.83
N ASN A 207 30.65 16.18 16.57
CA ASN A 207 30.75 17.55 16.06
C ASN A 207 29.54 18.28 15.43
N LEU A 208 29.23 19.40 16.10
CA LEU A 208 28.75 20.72 15.65
C LEU A 208 27.35 21.07 16.19
N ILE A 209 27.28 21.80 17.30
CA ILE A 209 27.26 23.28 17.38
C ILE A 209 26.05 23.85 16.62
N GLY A 210 25.05 24.25 17.41
CA GLY A 210 24.17 25.41 17.20
C GLY A 210 23.47 25.57 15.86
N SER A 211 22.16 25.32 15.83
CA SER A 211 21.22 26.38 15.48
C SER A 211 19.81 25.99 15.91
N SER A 212 19.09 26.98 16.40
CA SER A 212 17.76 26.90 16.99
C SER A 212 16.64 26.77 15.95
N ASP A 213 15.47 26.37 16.46
CA ASP A 213 14.13 26.62 15.93
C ASP A 213 13.65 25.84 14.71
N ILE A 214 13.03 24.68 14.96
CA ILE A 214 11.82 24.27 14.22
C ILE A 214 10.82 23.64 15.21
N LEU A 215 9.86 24.45 15.66
CA LEU A 215 8.62 23.99 16.29
C LEU A 215 7.74 23.35 15.20
N ILE A 216 7.72 22.02 15.12
CA ILE A 216 6.61 21.30 14.47
C ILE A 216 5.61 20.94 15.57
N SER A 217 4.58 21.76 15.68
CA SER A 217 3.36 21.44 16.41
C SER A 217 2.61 20.36 15.64
N CYS A 218 2.65 19.11 16.14
CA CYS A 218 1.69 18.08 15.77
C CYS A 218 0.86 17.73 17.02
N PRO A 219 -0.47 17.68 16.93
CA PRO A 219 -1.32 17.38 18.07
C PRO A 219 -1.08 15.95 18.54
N LEU A 220 -1.03 15.86 19.86
CA LEU A 220 -0.76 14.72 20.71
C LEU A 220 -1.82 13.62 20.50
N PHE A 221 -1.50 12.56 19.75
CA PHE A 221 -2.18 11.27 19.89
C PHE A 221 -1.35 10.38 20.82
N ILE A 222 -1.68 10.41 22.10
CA ILE A 222 -1.24 9.40 23.06
C ILE A 222 -1.98 8.10 22.70
N VAL A 223 -1.29 7.16 22.09
CA VAL A 223 -1.72 5.75 22.11
C VAL A 223 -1.11 5.12 23.35
N ALA A 224 -1.79 5.28 24.48
CA ALA A 224 -1.54 4.46 25.65
C ALA A 224 -2.28 3.14 25.46
N GLY A 225 -1.53 2.04 25.40
CA GLY A 225 -2.08 0.70 25.44
C GLY A 225 -2.84 0.48 26.74
N ALA A 226 -4.14 0.23 26.64
CA ALA A 226 -4.93 -0.41 27.69
C ALA A 226 -6.08 -1.17 27.01
N ILE A 227 -6.02 -2.49 27.12
CA ILE A 227 -7.15 -3.39 26.87
C ILE A 227 -8.19 -3.10 27.94
N ILE A 228 -9.35 -2.56 27.57
CA ILE A 228 -10.51 -2.47 28.46
C ILE A 228 -11.71 -3.10 27.76
N TYR A 229 -12.18 -4.22 28.33
CA TYR A 229 -13.44 -4.86 28.00
C TYR A 229 -14.60 -3.91 28.28
N TRP A 230 -15.50 -3.72 27.31
CA TRP A 230 -16.80 -3.11 27.56
C TRP A 230 -17.82 -4.19 27.90
N VAL A 231 -18.29 -4.19 29.14
CA VAL A 231 -19.49 -4.88 29.60
C VAL A 231 -20.69 -3.96 29.36
N ARG A 232 -21.76 -4.52 28.76
CA ARG A 232 -23.05 -3.84 28.55
C ARG A 232 -23.74 -3.55 29.88
N TYR A 233 -24.27 -2.33 30.01
CA TYR A 233 -25.60 -2.08 30.55
C TYR A 233 -26.30 -1.07 29.65
#